data_AF-A0A8E0NDS4-F1
#
_entry.id   AF-A0A8E0NDS4-F1
#
_cell.length_a   1.000
_cell.length_b   1.000
_cell.length_c   1.000
_cell.angle_alpha   90.00
_cell.angle_beta   90.00
_cell.angle_gamma   90.00
#
_symmetry.space_group_name_H-M   'P 1'
#
loop_
_entity.id
_entity.type
_entity.pdbx_description
1 polymer ?
#
loop_
_entity_poly.entity_id
_entity_poly.type
_entity_poly.pdbx_seq_one_letter_code
_entity_poly.pdbx_strand_id
1 'polypeptide(L)'
;MVENVARVTVETYEREGFTNLELIPEITAFLQRDFGHLILSHLMLTLREDPSLGAWARAPASELYTRFGVSRAHVRNVLQMGEDLGLVKGQTRGGRMVRLTPRFVELTRQWVAIDLAWMRYLAEGSYVHARRHAEA
;
A
#
# COMPACT_ATOMS: atom_id res chain seq x y z
N MET A 1 13.35 9.41 15.33
CA MET A 1 12.85 8.05 15.01
C MET A 1 12.72 7.79 13.50
N VAL A 2 12.42 8.80 12.66
CA VAL A 2 12.24 8.62 11.20
C VAL A 2 13.56 8.53 10.41
N GLU A 3 14.64 9.20 10.86
CA GLU A 3 15.96 9.17 10.20
C GLU A 3 16.60 7.78 10.10
N ASN A 4 16.27 6.86 11.01
CA ASN A 4 16.94 5.56 11.06
C ASN A 4 16.41 4.59 9.99
N VAL A 5 15.11 4.67 9.68
CA VAL A 5 14.48 3.79 8.69
C VAL A 5 14.97 4.12 7.27
N ALA A 6 15.12 5.40 6.95
CA ALA A 6 15.63 5.84 5.65
C ALA A 6 17.08 5.36 5.42
N ARG A 7 17.97 5.52 6.40
CA ARG A 7 19.37 5.07 6.30
C ARG A 7 19.47 3.55 6.16
N VAL A 8 18.77 2.78 7.01
CA VAL A 8 18.78 1.31 6.91
C VAL A 8 18.23 0.82 5.58
N THR A 9 17.24 1.52 5.03
CA THR A 9 16.69 1.20 3.69
C THR A 9 17.73 1.44 2.59
N VAL A 10 18.46 2.56 2.64
CA VAL A 10 19.54 2.88 1.68
C VAL A 10 20.71 1.90 1.80
N GLU A 11 21.18 1.61 3.02
CA GLU A 11 22.29 0.67 3.23
C GLU A 11 21.94 -0.76 2.78
N THR A 12 20.67 -1.16 2.95
CA THR A 12 20.20 -2.47 2.47
C THR A 12 20.04 -2.49 0.95
N TYR A 13 19.60 -1.38 0.34
CA TYR A 13 19.60 -1.23 -1.12
C TYR A 13 21.01 -1.31 -1.71
N GLU A 14 21.97 -0.60 -1.12
CA GLU A 14 23.37 -0.62 -1.58
C GLU A 14 23.99 -2.02 -1.51
N ARG A 15 23.61 -2.81 -0.49
CA ARG A 15 24.12 -4.17 -0.30
C ARG A 15 23.44 -5.22 -1.18
N GLU A 16 22.11 -5.15 -1.30
CA GLU A 16 21.29 -6.22 -1.88
C GLU A 16 20.77 -5.88 -3.28
N GLY A 17 20.87 -4.62 -3.71
CA GLY A 17 20.51 -4.14 -5.05
C GLY A 17 19.00 -3.94 -5.28
N PHE A 18 18.16 -3.94 -4.23
CA PHE A 18 16.72 -3.67 -4.39
C PHE A 18 16.09 -2.99 -3.15
N THR A 19 15.05 -2.16 -3.38
CA THR A 19 14.09 -1.75 -2.35
C THR A 19 12.71 -2.31 -2.69
N ASN A 20 11.91 -2.66 -1.68
CA ASN A 20 10.53 -3.16 -1.87
C ASN A 20 9.70 -2.24 -2.80
N LEU A 21 9.87 -0.92 -2.68
CA LEU A 21 9.04 0.08 -3.35
C LEU A 21 9.16 0.11 -4.88
N GLU A 22 10.15 -0.54 -5.48
CA GLU A 22 10.34 -0.52 -6.95
C GLU A 22 9.70 -1.72 -7.67
N LEU A 23 9.18 -2.69 -6.93
CA LEU A 23 8.73 -3.96 -7.52
C LEU A 23 7.32 -3.90 -8.12
N ILE A 24 6.48 -2.94 -7.68
CA ILE A 24 5.08 -2.84 -8.13
C ILE A 24 4.70 -1.35 -8.35
N PRO A 25 5.01 -0.77 -9.53
CA PRO A 25 4.83 0.66 -9.81
C PRO A 25 3.42 1.19 -9.52
N GLU A 26 2.39 0.38 -9.76
CA GLU A 26 1.01 0.71 -9.46
C GLU A 26 0.75 0.95 -7.98
N ILE A 27 1.33 0.12 -7.11
CA ILE A 27 1.20 0.27 -5.66
C ILE A 27 2.04 1.47 -5.21
N THR A 28 3.24 1.62 -5.77
CA THR A 28 4.13 2.76 -5.51
C THR A 28 3.45 4.09 -5.79
N ALA A 29 2.63 4.19 -6.84
CA ALA A 29 1.85 5.37 -7.15
C ALA A 29 0.89 5.78 -6.01
N PHE A 30 0.27 4.83 -5.30
CA PHE A 30 -0.51 5.13 -4.09
C PHE A 30 0.37 5.56 -2.92
N LEU A 31 1.52 4.90 -2.74
CA LEU A 31 2.43 5.18 -1.62
C LEU A 31 3.08 6.56 -1.73
N GLN A 32 3.35 7.03 -2.95
CA GLN A 32 3.93 8.34 -3.23
C GLN A 32 2.93 9.49 -3.13
N ARG A 33 1.62 9.20 -3.12
CA ARG A 33 0.59 10.22 -3.00
C ARG A 33 0.32 10.53 -1.53
N ASP A 34 0.19 11.82 -1.20
CA ASP A 34 -0.23 12.24 0.14
C ASP A 34 -1.49 11.47 0.57
N PHE A 35 -1.44 10.78 1.71
CA PHE A 35 -2.51 9.94 2.23
C PHE A 35 -3.00 8.81 1.30
N GLY A 36 -2.35 8.57 0.16
CA GLY A 36 -2.70 7.52 -0.79
C GLY A 36 -2.52 6.13 -0.19
N HIS A 37 -1.48 5.94 0.61
CA HIS A 37 -1.28 4.72 1.41
C HIS A 37 -2.44 4.42 2.37
N LEU A 38 -3.05 5.44 3.01
CA LEU A 38 -4.20 5.25 3.90
C LEU A 38 -5.46 4.87 3.12
N ILE A 39 -5.67 5.48 1.95
CA ILE A 39 -6.80 5.14 1.07
C ILE A 39 -6.62 3.70 0.56
N LEU A 40 -5.43 3.34 0.07
CA LEU A 40 -5.09 1.98 -0.34
C LEU A 40 -5.34 0.98 0.79
N SER A 41 -4.86 1.28 2.00
CA SER A 41 -5.05 0.43 3.19
C SER A 41 -6.53 0.28 3.55
N HIS A 42 -7.34 1.33 3.40
CA HIS A 42 -8.78 1.26 3.61
C HIS A 42 -9.48 0.38 2.57
N LEU A 43 -9.10 0.49 1.29
CA LEU A 43 -9.62 -0.35 0.22
C LEU A 43 -9.30 -1.83 0.50
N MET A 44 -8.08 -2.13 0.92
CA MET A 44 -7.66 -3.49 1.31
C MET A 44 -8.43 -4.00 2.53
N LEU A 45 -8.57 -3.19 3.58
CA LEU A 45 -9.28 -3.59 4.82
C LEU A 45 -10.77 -3.89 4.57
N THR A 46 -11.39 -3.15 3.65
CA THR A 46 -12.81 -3.27 3.34
C THR A 46 -13.09 -4.10 2.09
N LEU A 47 -12.03 -4.69 1.49
CA LEU A 47 -12.13 -5.58 0.35
C LEU A 47 -13.06 -6.75 0.68
N ARG A 48 -13.95 -7.04 -0.26
CA ARG A 48 -14.83 -8.19 -0.28
C ARG A 48 -14.84 -8.74 -1.69
N GLU A 49 -14.83 -10.06 -1.78
CA GLU A 49 -14.92 -10.78 -3.04
C GLU A 49 -16.21 -11.59 -3.05
N ASP A 50 -16.92 -11.51 -4.16
CA ASP A 50 -18.12 -12.31 -4.42
C ASP A 50 -18.00 -12.93 -5.81
N PRO A 51 -18.24 -14.25 -5.99
CA PRO A 51 -18.11 -14.91 -7.29
C PRO A 51 -18.97 -14.31 -8.41
N SER A 52 -20.12 -13.70 -8.06
CA SER A 52 -21.07 -13.12 -9.01
C SER A 52 -20.87 -11.61 -9.23
N LEU A 53 -20.36 -10.90 -8.23
CA LEU A 53 -20.21 -9.43 -8.26
C LEU A 53 -18.76 -8.95 -8.42
N GLY A 54 -17.79 -9.86 -8.29
CA GLY A 54 -16.35 -9.55 -8.30
C GLY A 54 -15.87 -8.91 -7.00
N ALA A 55 -14.71 -8.26 -7.07
CA ALA A 55 -14.09 -7.57 -5.94
C ALA A 55 -14.63 -6.14 -5.77
N TRP A 56 -14.94 -5.77 -4.54
CA TRP A 56 -15.38 -4.43 -4.18
C TRP A 56 -14.85 -4.02 -2.81
N ALA A 57 -14.78 -2.70 -2.59
CA ALA A 57 -14.38 -2.13 -1.32
C ALA A 57 -15.24 -0.92 -0.97
N ARG A 58 -15.30 -0.58 0.32
CA ARG A 58 -15.93 0.66 0.76
C ARG A 58 -14.99 1.82 0.42
N ALA A 59 -15.54 2.87 -0.16
CA ALA A 59 -14.80 4.10 -0.40
C ALA A 59 -15.70 5.35 -0.33
N PRO A 60 -16.48 5.55 0.75
CA PRO A 60 -17.29 6.76 0.85
C PRO A 60 -16.38 7.95 1.07
N ALA A 61 -16.37 8.90 0.13
CA ALA A 61 -15.53 10.10 0.23
C ALA A 61 -15.82 10.91 1.52
N SER A 62 -17.04 10.85 2.05
CA SER A 62 -17.41 11.45 3.34
C SER A 62 -16.77 10.76 4.55
N GLU A 63 -16.68 9.43 4.54
CA GLU A 63 -16.02 8.66 5.61
C GLU A 63 -14.51 8.86 5.57
N LEU A 64 -13.93 8.80 4.37
CA LEU A 64 -12.48 8.97 4.18
C LEU A 64 -12.02 10.39 4.52
N TYR A 65 -12.85 11.40 4.22
CA TYR A 65 -12.62 12.78 4.68
C TYR A 65 -12.52 12.87 6.20
N THR A 66 -13.52 12.37 6.93
CA THR A 66 -13.57 12.47 8.39
C THR A 66 -12.45 11.66 9.04
N ARG A 67 -12.14 10.48 8.48
CA ARG A 67 -11.18 9.55 9.08
C ARG A 67 -9.73 9.97 8.87
N PHE A 68 -9.40 10.56 7.72
CA PHE A 68 -8.01 10.87 7.36
C PHE A 68 -7.71 12.36 7.22
N GLY A 69 -8.70 13.24 7.40
CA GLY A 69 -8.52 14.69 7.33
C GLY A 69 -8.28 15.22 5.91
N VAL A 70 -8.60 14.44 4.87
CA VAL A 70 -8.36 14.79 3.46
C VAL A 70 -9.62 15.27 2.77
N SER A 71 -9.50 16.18 1.80
CA SER A 71 -10.67 16.67 1.06
C SER A 71 -11.35 15.54 0.25
N ARG A 72 -12.67 15.67 0.00
CA ARG A 72 -13.40 14.75 -0.88
C ARG A 72 -12.82 14.72 -2.30
N ALA A 73 -12.33 15.86 -2.77
CA ALA A 73 -11.67 15.97 -4.07
C ALA A 73 -10.37 15.16 -4.09
N HIS A 74 -9.60 15.18 -3.00
CA HIS A 74 -8.38 14.37 -2.87
C HIS A 74 -8.68 12.88 -2.97
N VAL A 75 -9.67 12.40 -2.21
CA VAL A 75 -10.12 11.00 -2.28
C VAL A 75 -10.52 10.62 -3.71
N ARG A 76 -11.32 11.46 -4.38
CA ARG A 76 -11.73 11.22 -5.76
C ARG A 76 -10.53 11.16 -6.71
N ASN A 77 -9.55 12.04 -6.55
CA ASN A 77 -8.35 12.05 -7.39
C ASN A 77 -7.50 10.78 -7.20
N VAL A 78 -7.40 10.26 -5.98
CA VAL A 78 -6.70 8.99 -5.71
C VAL A 78 -7.46 7.80 -6.32
N LEU A 79 -8.79 7.79 -6.22
CA LEU A 79 -9.60 6.75 -6.85
C LEU A 79 -9.53 6.82 -8.38
N GLN A 80 -9.56 8.03 -8.95
CA GLN A 80 -9.39 8.24 -10.40
C GLN A 80 -8.02 7.74 -10.87
N MET A 81 -6.95 8.06 -10.14
CA MET A 81 -5.63 7.51 -10.42
C MET A 81 -5.64 5.97 -10.41
N GLY A 82 -6.35 5.35 -9.45
CA GLY A 82 -6.56 3.90 -9.44
C GLY A 82 -7.33 3.38 -10.65
N GLU A 83 -8.28 4.15 -11.19
CA GLU A 83 -8.98 3.82 -12.44
C GLU A 83 -8.04 3.92 -13.65
N ASP A 84 -7.24 4.98 -13.72
CA ASP A 84 -6.27 5.22 -14.80
C ASP A 84 -5.19 4.13 -14.84
N LEU A 85 -4.83 3.58 -13.67
CA LEU A 85 -3.90 2.44 -13.52
C LEU A 85 -4.56 1.07 -13.76
N GLY A 86 -5.87 1.00 -14.06
CA GLY A 86 -6.59 -0.24 -14.28
C GLY A 86 -6.82 -1.08 -13.01
N LEU A 87 -6.85 -0.45 -11.85
CA LEU A 87 -7.01 -1.10 -10.54
C LEU A 87 -8.41 -0.91 -9.97
N VAL A 88 -9.08 0.16 -10.36
CA VAL A 88 -10.45 0.51 -9.99
C VAL A 88 -11.29 0.57 -11.27
N LYS A 89 -12.56 0.17 -11.21
CA LYS A 89 -13.49 0.18 -12.37
C LYS A 89 -14.60 1.24 -12.26
N GLY A 90 -14.53 2.14 -11.29
CA GLY A 90 -15.58 3.10 -10.99
C GLY A 90 -16.20 2.94 -9.60
N GLN A 91 -16.86 4.02 -9.18
CA GLN A 91 -17.70 4.04 -7.99
C GLN A 91 -19.12 3.49 -8.29
N THR A 92 -19.74 2.86 -7.30
CA THR A 92 -21.15 2.47 -7.39
C THR A 92 -22.08 3.68 -7.30
N ARG A 93 -23.34 3.52 -7.72
CA ARG A 93 -24.37 4.56 -7.60
C ARG A 93 -24.48 5.02 -6.14
N GLY A 94 -24.18 6.29 -5.89
CA GLY A 94 -24.12 6.89 -4.54
C GLY A 94 -22.72 7.01 -3.93
N GLY A 95 -21.65 6.60 -4.63
CA GLY A 95 -20.27 6.91 -4.26
C GLY A 95 -19.76 6.26 -2.96
N ARG A 96 -20.44 5.20 -2.49
CA ARG A 96 -20.11 4.53 -1.21
C ARG A 96 -19.18 3.33 -1.37
N MET A 97 -19.17 2.72 -2.56
CA MET A 97 -18.33 1.57 -2.86
C MET A 97 -17.60 1.81 -4.18
N VAL A 98 -16.48 1.12 -4.35
CA VAL A 98 -15.74 1.03 -5.61
C VAL A 98 -15.64 -0.42 -6.03
N ARG A 99 -15.67 -0.65 -7.34
CA ARG A 99 -15.34 -1.95 -7.92
C ARG A 99 -13.83 -2.01 -8.13
N LEU A 100 -13.21 -3.08 -7.67
CA LEU A 100 -11.79 -3.34 -7.80
C LEU A 100 -11.55 -4.35 -8.92
N THR A 101 -10.43 -4.23 -9.63
CA THR A 101 -10.05 -5.22 -10.64
C THR A 101 -9.40 -6.43 -9.98
N PRO A 102 -9.39 -7.60 -10.66
CA PRO A 102 -8.56 -8.72 -10.22
C PRO A 102 -7.08 -8.34 -10.06
N ARG A 103 -6.58 -7.43 -10.92
CA ARG A 103 -5.21 -6.89 -10.83
C ARG A 103 -4.96 -6.17 -9.51
N PHE A 104 -5.92 -5.39 -9.00
CA PHE A 104 -5.78 -4.77 -7.67
C PHE A 104 -5.58 -5.81 -6.57
N VAL A 105 -6.38 -6.89 -6.58
CA VAL A 105 -6.32 -7.95 -5.57
C VAL A 105 -4.97 -8.68 -5.63
N GLU A 106 -4.52 -9.00 -6.84
CA GLU A 106 -3.22 -9.64 -7.07
C GLU A 106 -2.06 -8.77 -6.59
N LEU A 107 -1.99 -7.51 -7.04
CA LEU A 107 -0.88 -6.62 -6.74
C LEU A 107 -0.81 -6.26 -5.26
N THR A 108 -1.96 -6.03 -4.61
CA THR A 108 -1.98 -5.76 -3.16
C THR A 108 -1.55 -6.97 -2.34
N ARG A 109 -1.92 -8.19 -2.76
CA ARG A 109 -1.44 -9.43 -2.13
C ARG A 109 0.07 -9.62 -2.33
N GLN A 110 0.56 -9.42 -3.55
CA GLN A 110 1.99 -9.51 -3.86
C GLN A 110 2.79 -8.49 -3.05
N TRP A 111 2.34 -7.24 -3.01
CA TRP A 111 2.95 -6.17 -2.23
C TRP A 111 3.05 -6.52 -0.74
N VAL A 112 1.95 -6.95 -0.11
CA VAL A 112 1.97 -7.34 1.32
C VAL A 112 2.92 -8.51 1.56
N ALA A 113 2.96 -9.50 0.67
CA ALA A 113 3.88 -10.63 0.81
C ALA A 113 5.34 -10.19 0.73
N ILE A 114 5.68 -9.32 -0.23
CA ILE A 114 7.01 -8.73 -0.38
C ILE A 114 7.38 -7.91 0.85
N ASP A 115 6.45 -7.07 1.34
CA ASP A 115 6.68 -6.20 2.50
C ASP A 115 6.95 -7.00 3.76
N LEU A 116 6.15 -8.03 4.04
CA LEU A 116 6.37 -8.92 5.18
C LEU A 116 7.69 -9.71 5.06
N ALA A 117 8.02 -10.22 3.87
CA ALA A 117 9.27 -10.95 3.65
C ALA A 117 10.49 -10.04 3.85
N TRP A 118 10.41 -8.80 3.36
CA TRP A 118 11.44 -7.78 3.54
C TRP A 118 11.61 -7.39 5.01
N MET A 119 10.50 -7.11 5.72
CA MET A 119 10.54 -6.79 7.15
C MET A 119 11.15 -7.91 7.98
N ARG A 120 10.82 -9.18 7.67
CA ARG A 120 11.44 -10.35 8.30
C ARG A 120 12.95 -10.36 8.07
N TYR A 121 13.40 -10.20 6.83
CA TYR A 121 14.81 -10.17 6.49
C TYR A 121 15.57 -9.07 7.25
N LEU A 122 15.02 -7.85 7.31
CA LEU A 122 15.60 -6.74 8.07
C LEU A 122 15.68 -7.06 9.57
N ALA A 123 14.64 -7.65 10.16
CA ALA A 123 14.62 -8.02 11.57
C ALA A 123 15.69 -9.07 11.90
N GLU A 124 15.85 -10.09 11.05
CA GLU A 124 16.87 -11.12 11.20
C GLU A 124 18.29 -10.54 11.07
N GLY A 125 18.53 -9.70 10.07
CA GLY A 125 19.82 -9.02 9.88
C GLY A 125 20.18 -8.11 11.07
N SER A 126 19.19 -7.37 11.57
CA SER A 126 19.37 -6.48 12.74
C SER A 126 19.75 -7.25 14.01
N TYR A 127 19.14 -8.42 14.23
CA TYR A 127 19.46 -9.28 15.36
C TYR A 127 20.89 -9.82 15.29
N VAL A 128 21.32 -10.31 14.13
CA VAL A 128 22.70 -10.80 13.92
C VAL A 128 23.72 -9.67 14.15
N HIS A 129 23.43 -8.46 13.66
CA HIS A 129 24.31 -7.31 13.85
C HIS A 129 24.41 -6.90 15.32
N ALA A 130 23.28 -6.81 16.03
CA ALA A 130 23.25 -6.47 17.46
C ALA A 130 24.04 -7.47 18.32
N ARG A 131 23.97 -8.77 17.99
CA ARG A 131 24.74 -9.80 18.71
C ARG A 131 26.24 -9.71 18.49
N ARG A 132 26.69 -9.46 17.26
CA ARG A 132 28.12 -9.30 16.95
C ARG A 132 28.76 -8.13 17.70
N HIS A 133 28.02 -7.07 17.95
CA HIS A 133 28.48 -5.91 18.74
C HIS A 133 28.29 -6.06 20.26
N ALA A 134 27.54 -7.07 20.72
CA ALA A 134 27.45 -7.41 22.14
C ALA A 134 28.55 -8.39 22.59
N GLU A 135 29.15 -9.11 21.64
CA GLU A 135 30.22 -10.10 21.87
C GLU A 135 31.64 -9.53 21.58
N ALA A 136 31.74 -8.26 21.15
CA ALA A 136 32.99 -7.53 20.88
C ALA A 136 33.22 -6.42 21.92
#